data_AF-A0A959FZ66-F1
#
_entry.id   AF-A0A959FZ66-F1
#
_cell.length_a   1.000
_cell.length_b   1.000
_cell.length_c   1.000
_cell.angle_alpha   90.00
_cell.angle_beta   90.00
_cell.angle_gamma   90.00
#
_symmetry.space_group_name_H-M   'P 1'
#
loop_
_entity.id
_entity.type
_entity.pdbx_description
1 polymer ?
#
loop_
_entity_poly.entity_id
_entity_poly.type
_entity_poly.pdbx_seq_one_letter_code
_entity_poly.pdbx_strand_id
1 'polypeptide(L)'
;MNRMRYVPALLLIAVLTVPRIAGAQEGKVHVEINRVYATFSVTKAELQQARSLTDLNKNYRADWVKTYRSVEISAYQDGAVASKMGSDAVLTTAQQALMAGADTGTPIAVKIEYWPDNNLKNNDIKEMNFSFIVEP
;
A
#
# COMPACT_ATOMS: atom_id res chain seq x y z
N MET A 1 9.61 -56.56 -45.50
CA MET A 1 10.16 -56.54 -46.87
C MET A 1 10.37 -55.09 -47.28
N ASN A 2 11.56 -54.78 -47.75
CA ASN A 2 12.08 -53.44 -47.98
C ASN A 2 11.60 -52.87 -49.34
N ARG A 3 11.29 -51.56 -49.35
CA ARG A 3 11.54 -50.55 -50.40
C ARG A 3 10.71 -50.54 -51.69
N MET A 4 10.09 -49.38 -51.95
CA MET A 4 10.23 -48.67 -53.24
C MET A 4 10.05 -47.16 -53.04
N ARG A 5 10.79 -46.37 -53.83
CA ARG A 5 11.21 -44.96 -53.64
C ARG A 5 10.40 -43.98 -54.51
N TYR A 6 10.04 -42.83 -53.89
CA TYR A 6 9.89 -41.42 -54.32
C TYR A 6 9.39 -41.01 -55.72
N VAL A 7 8.56 -39.94 -55.78
CA VAL A 7 8.84 -38.58 -56.35
C VAL A 7 7.59 -37.68 -56.17
N PRO A 8 7.73 -36.35 -56.02
CA PRO A 8 6.83 -35.52 -55.22
C PRO A 8 5.79 -34.77 -56.08
N ALA A 9 4.55 -34.73 -55.61
CA ALA A 9 3.55 -33.79 -56.14
C ALA A 9 3.55 -32.54 -55.25
N LEU A 10 4.25 -31.52 -55.73
CA LEU A 10 4.10 -30.13 -55.31
C LEU A 10 2.63 -29.74 -55.47
N LEU A 11 1.93 -29.50 -54.37
CA LEU A 11 0.61 -28.87 -54.40
C LEU A 11 0.63 -27.64 -53.51
N LEU A 12 0.68 -26.52 -54.23
CA LEU A 12 0.57 -25.14 -53.78
C LEU A 12 -0.65 -24.99 -52.85
N ILE A 13 -0.44 -24.58 -51.60
CA ILE A 13 -1.51 -24.00 -50.78
C ILE A 13 -1.06 -22.58 -50.42
N ALA A 14 -1.79 -21.62 -50.98
CA ALA A 14 -1.58 -20.20 -50.80
C ALA A 14 -1.63 -19.85 -49.30
N VAL A 15 -0.57 -19.23 -48.80
CA VAL A 15 -0.56 -18.59 -47.48
C VAL A 15 -1.51 -17.39 -47.57
N LEU A 16 -2.73 -17.54 -47.05
CA LEU A 16 -3.61 -16.40 -46.79
C LEU A 16 -2.96 -15.57 -45.69
N THR A 17 -2.21 -14.54 -46.07
CA THR A 17 -1.79 -13.48 -45.15
C THR A 17 -2.99 -12.63 -44.81
N VAL A 18 -3.87 -13.15 -43.95
CA VAL A 18 -4.91 -12.32 -43.33
C VAL A 18 -4.15 -11.27 -42.51
N PRO A 19 -4.34 -9.96 -42.75
CA PRO A 19 -3.81 -8.98 -41.83
C PRO A 19 -4.49 -9.25 -40.49
N ARG A 20 -3.70 -9.70 -39.50
CA ARG A 20 -4.18 -9.73 -38.12
C ARG A 20 -4.43 -8.27 -37.76
N ILE A 21 -5.69 -7.86 -37.80
CA ILE A 21 -6.13 -6.62 -37.14
C ILE A 21 -5.73 -6.83 -35.69
N ALA A 22 -4.68 -6.13 -35.26
CA ALA A 22 -4.33 -6.02 -33.87
C ALA A 22 -5.51 -5.33 -33.20
N GLY A 23 -6.41 -6.11 -32.60
CA GLY A 23 -7.32 -5.58 -31.60
C GLY A 23 -6.45 -5.03 -30.50
N ALA A 24 -6.38 -3.70 -30.38
CA ALA A 24 -5.90 -3.09 -29.16
C ALA A 24 -6.84 -3.58 -28.06
N GLN A 25 -6.39 -4.54 -27.25
CA GLN A 25 -7.06 -4.83 -26.00
C GLN A 25 -6.95 -3.53 -25.20
N GLU A 26 -8.08 -2.85 -24.99
CA GLU A 26 -8.19 -1.78 -24.00
C GLU A 26 -7.95 -2.40 -22.62
N GLY A 27 -6.68 -2.64 -22.29
CA GLY A 27 -6.27 -3.00 -20.96
C GLY A 27 -6.64 -1.83 -20.06
N LYS A 28 -7.54 -2.05 -19.10
CA LYS A 28 -7.78 -1.08 -18.02
C LYS A 28 -6.44 -0.81 -17.36
N VAL A 29 -5.94 0.41 -17.53
CA VAL A 29 -4.72 0.86 -16.87
C VAL A 29 -5.07 1.12 -15.41
N HIS A 30 -4.67 0.22 -14.52
CA HIS A 30 -4.69 0.46 -13.09
C HIS A 30 -3.50 1.33 -12.74
N VAL A 31 -3.74 2.63 -12.56
CA VAL A 31 -2.71 3.58 -12.11
C VAL A 31 -2.77 3.62 -10.59
N GLU A 32 -1.74 3.10 -9.95
CA GLU A 32 -1.50 3.28 -8.52
C GLU A 32 -0.43 4.36 -8.33
N ILE A 33 -0.75 5.40 -7.56
CA ILE A 33 0.22 6.42 -7.20
C ILE A 33 0.88 5.99 -5.90
N ASN A 34 2.10 5.45 -5.99
CA ASN A 34 2.91 5.14 -4.82
C ASN A 34 3.60 6.43 -4.33
N ARG A 35 2.96 7.17 -3.41
CA ARG A 35 3.55 8.36 -2.80
C ARG A 35 4.50 7.96 -1.69
N VAL A 36 5.80 8.19 -1.90
CA VAL A 36 6.81 8.11 -0.84
C VAL A 36 6.82 9.46 -0.12
N TYR A 37 6.22 9.52 1.08
CA TYR A 37 6.32 10.70 1.92
C TYR A 37 7.70 10.74 2.59
N ALA A 38 8.31 11.93 2.66
CA ALA A 38 9.55 12.12 3.39
C ALA A 38 9.33 11.79 4.87
N THR A 39 10.18 10.94 5.43
CA THR A 39 10.19 10.65 6.87
C THR A 39 10.49 11.94 7.62
N PHE A 40 9.59 12.35 8.51
CA PHE A 40 9.80 13.49 9.40
C PHE A 40 10.18 13.01 10.80
N SER A 41 10.73 13.89 11.61
CA SER A 41 11.07 13.61 13.00
C SER A 41 10.01 14.14 13.96
N VAL A 42 9.84 13.46 15.08
CA VAL A 42 8.98 13.86 16.20
C VAL A 42 9.81 13.83 17.48
N THR A 43 9.72 14.87 18.30
CA THR A 43 10.43 14.89 19.58
C THR A 43 9.78 13.91 20.58
N LYS A 44 10.54 13.43 21.57
CA LYS A 44 9.98 12.61 22.67
C LYS A 44 8.86 13.32 23.41
N ALA A 45 8.94 14.64 23.57
CA ALA A 45 7.93 15.44 24.25
C ALA A 45 6.62 15.50 23.46
N GLU A 46 6.69 15.74 22.14
CA GLU A 46 5.53 15.70 21.26
C GLU A 46 4.89 14.30 21.24
N LEU A 47 5.71 13.25 21.18
CA LEU A 47 5.22 11.87 21.20
C LEU A 47 4.49 11.52 22.51
N GLN A 48 4.98 11.98 23.66
CA GLN A 48 4.34 11.78 24.96
C GLN A 48 2.99 12.51 25.08
N GLN A 49 2.87 13.67 24.40
CA GLN A 49 1.67 14.49 24.40
C GLN A 49 0.66 14.04 23.33
N ALA A 50 1.10 13.33 22.30
CA ALA A 50 0.23 12.87 21.22
C ALA A 50 -0.94 12.02 21.76
N ARG A 51 -2.15 12.34 21.32
CA ARG A 51 -3.39 11.62 21.64
C ARG A 51 -4.10 11.10 20.40
N SER A 52 -3.76 11.61 19.23
CA SER A 52 -4.41 11.27 17.97
C SER A 52 -3.42 11.17 16.80
N LEU A 53 -3.88 10.59 15.69
CA LEU A 53 -3.10 10.53 14.44
C LEU A 53 -2.70 11.91 13.90
N THR A 54 -3.53 12.94 14.12
CA THR A 54 -3.25 14.31 13.69
C THR A 54 -2.14 14.96 14.53
N ASP A 55 -2.00 14.55 15.80
CA ASP A 55 -0.88 15.00 16.64
C ASP A 55 0.45 14.42 16.15
N LEU A 56 0.43 13.19 15.61
CA LEU A 56 1.61 12.55 15.01
C LEU A 56 1.95 13.15 13.64
N ASN A 57 0.94 13.44 12.82
CA ASN A 57 1.12 13.99 11.49
C ASN A 57 0.02 14.99 11.15
N LYS A 58 0.34 16.29 11.20
CA LYS A 58 -0.63 17.35 10.86
C LYS A 58 -1.09 17.32 9.39
N ASN A 59 -0.31 16.69 8.51
CA ASN A 59 -0.62 16.58 7.09
C ASN A 59 -1.42 15.31 6.74
N TYR A 60 -1.67 14.44 7.72
CA TYR A 60 -2.57 13.31 7.54
C TYR A 60 -4.00 13.81 7.28
N ARG A 61 -4.67 13.22 6.29
CA ARG A 61 -5.99 13.63 5.81
C ARG A 61 -7.10 12.98 6.61
N ALA A 62 -7.28 13.43 7.86
CA ALA A 62 -8.40 13.01 8.71
C ALA A 62 -9.76 13.29 8.05
N ASP A 63 -9.85 14.35 7.25
CA ASP A 63 -11.02 14.74 6.47
C ASP A 63 -11.40 13.73 5.38
N TRP A 64 -10.49 12.84 4.98
CA TRP A 64 -10.82 11.77 4.05
C TRP A 64 -11.54 10.61 4.72
N VAL A 65 -11.51 10.51 6.05
CA VAL A 65 -12.03 9.36 6.79
C VAL A 65 -13.45 9.59 7.25
N LYS A 66 -14.38 8.79 6.71
CA LYS A 66 -15.74 8.69 7.27
C LYS A 66 -15.77 7.76 8.47
N THR A 67 -15.12 6.61 8.36
CA THR A 67 -15.09 5.59 9.41
C THR A 67 -13.77 4.82 9.34
N TYR A 68 -13.15 4.62 10.49
CA TYR A 68 -11.94 3.81 10.61
C TYR A 68 -12.30 2.33 10.60
N ARG A 69 -11.54 1.54 9.84
CA ARG A 69 -11.58 0.07 9.91
C ARG A 69 -10.53 -0.44 10.89
N SER A 70 -9.30 0.06 10.77
CA SER A 70 -8.19 -0.28 11.65
C SER A 70 -7.09 0.75 11.58
N VAL A 71 -6.37 0.91 12.67
CA VAL A 71 -5.14 1.70 12.76
C VAL A 71 -4.05 0.81 13.36
N GLU A 72 -3.03 0.49 12.57
CA GLU A 72 -1.86 -0.25 13.00
C GLU A 72 -0.69 0.71 13.18
N ILE A 73 -0.02 0.61 14.32
CA ILE A 73 1.29 1.23 14.54
C ILE A 73 2.30 0.11 14.73
N SER A 74 3.42 0.20 14.01
CA SER A 74 4.54 -0.74 14.13
C SER A 74 5.86 -0.01 14.35
N ALA A 75 6.70 -0.54 15.22
CA ALA A 75 8.02 0.01 15.54
C ALA A 75 9.03 -1.12 15.81
N TYR A 76 10.32 -0.82 15.69
CA TYR A 76 11.37 -1.70 16.20
C TYR A 76 11.50 -1.53 17.72
N GLN A 77 11.54 -2.64 18.44
CA GLN A 77 11.87 -2.70 19.86
C GLN A 77 12.88 -3.83 20.06
N ASP A 78 14.04 -3.51 20.62
CA ASP A 78 15.13 -4.47 20.84
C ASP A 78 15.52 -5.23 19.56
N GLY A 79 15.49 -4.54 18.41
CA GLY A 79 15.82 -5.11 17.10
C GLY A 79 14.73 -5.96 16.44
N ALA A 80 13.55 -6.12 17.07
CA ALA A 80 12.41 -6.84 16.50
C ALA A 80 11.23 -5.91 16.21
N VAL A 81 10.45 -6.19 15.16
CA VAL A 81 9.25 -5.41 14.84
C VAL A 81 8.09 -5.86 15.73
N ALA A 82 7.48 -4.92 16.43
CA ALA A 82 6.24 -5.10 17.18
C ALA A 82 5.15 -4.17 16.61
N SER A 83 3.89 -4.60 16.67
CA SER A 83 2.76 -3.77 16.26
C SER A 83 1.59 -3.79 17.26
N LYS A 84 0.80 -2.71 17.24
CA LYS A 84 -0.41 -2.53 18.05
C LYS A 84 -1.55 -1.93 17.22
N MET A 85 -2.72 -2.52 17.42
CA MET A 85 -3.96 -2.14 16.74
C MET A 85 -4.74 -1.10 17.54
N GLY A 86 -5.47 -0.27 16.81
CA GLY A 86 -6.51 0.64 17.27
C GLY A 86 -7.69 0.62 16.30
N SER A 87 -8.83 1.10 16.77
CA SER A 87 -10.10 1.10 16.01
C SER A 87 -10.48 2.47 15.43
N ASP A 88 -9.77 3.53 15.81
CA ASP A 88 -10.11 4.90 15.45
C ASP A 88 -8.87 5.82 15.44
N ALA A 89 -9.09 7.12 15.29
CA ALA A 89 -8.03 8.14 15.21
C ALA A 89 -7.29 8.39 16.53
N VAL A 90 -7.83 7.94 17.67
CA VAL A 90 -7.27 8.15 19.00
C VAL A 90 -6.26 7.04 19.29
N LEU A 91 -5.09 7.45 19.75
CA LEU A 91 -4.01 6.54 20.09
C LEU A 91 -4.36 5.77 21.36
N THR A 92 -4.31 4.45 21.28
CA THR A 92 -4.45 3.61 22.47
C THR A 92 -3.21 3.71 23.35
N THR A 93 -3.36 3.42 24.65
CA THR A 93 -2.22 3.35 25.57
C THR A 93 -1.18 2.32 25.12
N ALA A 94 -1.61 1.22 24.50
CA ALA A 94 -0.71 0.19 23.97
C ALA A 94 0.12 0.72 22.78
N GLN A 95 -0.50 1.48 21.87
CA GLN A 95 0.19 2.14 20.76
C GLN A 95 1.17 3.21 21.26
N GLN A 96 0.77 4.02 22.24
CA GLN A 96 1.66 5.02 22.85
C GLN A 96 2.87 4.35 23.53
N ALA A 97 2.65 3.27 24.27
CA ALA A 97 3.72 2.51 24.92
C ALA A 97 4.68 1.86 23.90
N LEU A 98 4.14 1.32 22.79
CA LEU A 98 4.95 0.78 21.69
C LEU A 98 5.88 1.87 21.11
N MET A 99 5.34 3.05 20.81
CA MET A 99 6.13 4.15 20.24
C MET A 99 7.16 4.72 21.23
N ALA A 100 6.80 4.80 22.52
CA ALA A 100 7.69 5.29 23.56
C ALA A 100 8.90 4.37 23.81
N GLY A 101 8.75 3.07 23.55
CA GLY A 101 9.81 2.07 23.64
C GLY A 101 10.44 1.71 22.29
N ALA A 102 10.28 2.54 21.26
CA ALA A 102 10.87 2.29 19.96
C ALA A 102 12.40 2.53 19.98
N ASP A 103 13.13 1.71 19.24
CA ASP A 103 14.58 1.84 19.08
C ASP A 103 14.93 3.19 18.44
N THR A 104 15.84 3.94 19.06
CA THR A 104 16.23 5.28 18.60
C THR A 104 16.69 5.30 17.14
N GLY A 105 16.18 6.26 16.35
CA GLY A 105 16.55 6.42 14.95
C GLY A 105 15.92 5.39 14.00
N THR A 106 15.09 4.47 14.50
CA THR A 106 14.31 3.55 13.66
C THR A 106 12.95 4.15 13.30
N PRO A 107 12.38 3.80 12.13
CA PRO A 107 11.08 4.31 11.73
C PRO A 107 9.95 3.66 12.53
N ILE A 108 9.00 4.51 12.94
CA ILE A 108 7.68 4.11 13.40
C ILE A 108 6.73 4.27 12.22
N ALA A 109 6.07 3.19 11.82
CA ALA A 109 5.12 3.18 10.71
C ALA A 109 3.68 3.16 11.23
N VAL A 110 2.82 3.92 10.55
CA VAL A 110 1.39 4.00 10.82
C VAL A 110 0.64 3.61 9.56
N LYS A 111 -0.22 2.60 9.67
CA LYS A 111 -1.12 2.14 8.60
C LYS A 111 -2.56 2.31 9.04
N ILE A 112 -3.36 2.97 8.20
CA ILE A 112 -4.76 3.31 8.48
C ILE A 112 -5.61 2.73 7.37
N GLU A 113 -6.51 1.82 7.71
CA GLU A 113 -7.55 1.35 6.81
C GLU A 113 -8.87 2.04 7.16
N TYR A 114 -9.58 2.54 6.15
CA TYR A 114 -10.74 3.38 6.37
C TYR A 114 -11.76 3.33 5.22
N TRP A 115 -13.00 3.66 5.53
CA TRP A 115 -14.01 4.02 4.53
C TRP A 115 -13.93 5.52 4.25
N PRO A 116 -13.76 5.93 2.97
CA PRO A 116 -13.63 7.34 2.66
C PRO A 116 -14.97 8.08 2.75
N ASP A 117 -14.90 9.37 3.08
CA ASP A 117 -16.05 10.27 3.06
C ASP A 117 -16.27 10.82 1.65
N ASN A 118 -17.09 10.12 0.86
CA ASN A 118 -17.47 10.53 -0.48
C ASN A 118 -18.88 10.04 -0.84
N ASN A 119 -19.35 10.41 -2.05
CA ASN A 119 -20.67 10.07 -2.57
C ASN A 119 -20.64 8.95 -3.64
N LEU A 120 -19.58 8.15 -3.70
CA LEU A 120 -19.44 7.09 -4.69
C LEU A 120 -20.40 5.93 -4.37
N LYS A 121 -20.96 5.32 -5.42
CA LYS A 121 -21.90 4.18 -5.29
C LYS A 121 -21.26 2.94 -4.64
N ASN A 122 -19.99 2.69 -4.95
CA ASN A 122 -19.19 1.63 -4.33
C ASN A 122 -18.14 2.29 -3.46
N ASN A 123 -18.29 2.16 -2.14
CA ASN A 123 -17.38 2.77 -1.18
C ASN A 123 -16.46 1.71 -0.55
N ASP A 124 -15.40 1.38 -1.28
CA ASP A 124 -14.43 0.37 -0.85
C ASP A 124 -13.45 0.93 0.19
N ILE A 125 -12.96 0.05 1.06
CA ILE A 125 -11.92 0.38 2.04
C ILE A 125 -10.67 0.88 1.31
N LYS A 126 -10.09 1.96 1.85
CA LYS A 126 -8.84 2.58 1.39
C LYS A 126 -7.78 2.52 2.47
N GLU A 127 -6.53 2.71 2.06
CA GLU A 127 -5.37 2.75 2.95
C GLU A 127 -4.71 4.12 2.89
N MET A 128 -4.33 4.63 4.05
CA MET A 128 -3.37 5.72 4.22
C MET A 128 -2.21 5.21 5.08
N ASN A 129 -0.99 5.60 4.73
CA ASN A 129 0.18 5.27 5.52
C ASN A 129 1.13 6.46 5.62
N PHE A 130 1.87 6.51 6.73
CA PHE A 130 2.99 7.42 6.91
C PHE A 130 4.01 6.81 7.89
N SER A 131 5.20 7.39 7.96
CA SER A 131 6.23 6.98 8.90
C SER A 131 7.02 8.18 9.41
N PHE A 132 7.52 8.07 10.63
CA PHE A 132 8.33 9.09 11.29
C PHE A 132 9.40 8.44 12.16
N ILE A 133 10.41 9.21 12.56
CA ILE A 133 11.41 8.78 13.55
C ILE A 133 11.26 9.60 14.83
N VAL A 134 11.65 9.00 15.96
CA VAL A 134 11.80 9.75 17.21
C VAL A 134 13.18 10.39 17.24
N GLU A 135 13.25 11.67 17.56
CA GLU A 135 14.53 12.36 17.72
C GLU A 135 15.36 11.71 18.85
N PRO A 136 16.68 11.50 18.63
CA PRO A 136 17.57 10.89 19.62
C PRO A 136 17.54 11.54 21.01
#